data_AF-A0A7I7K3M5-F1
#
_entry.id   AF-A0A7I7K3M5-F1
#
_cell.length_a   1.000
_cell.length_b   1.000
_cell.length_c   1.000
_cell.angle_alpha   90.00
_cell.angle_beta   90.00
_cell.angle_gamma   90.00
#
_symmetry.space_group_name_H-M   'P 1'
#
loop_
_entity.id
_entity.type
_entity.pdbx_description
1 polymer ?
#
loop_
_entity_poly.entity_id
_entity_poly.type
_entity_poly.pdbx_seq_one_letter_code
_entity_poly.pdbx_strand_id
1 'polypeptide(L)'
;MRAHLDTAGYDVIGDVHGCADALHELLDAMGYQPTGPGGAYAHPTRTAIFVGDLIDRGPQQKQVLETVKAMVDAGTARMVLGNHEFNAMAYATEWPDKPGKFLRPHDDSDDPRSAKNADQHAAFLKQLSADQRDFYLKWFWIQPLWLDLGDIRVVHACWHEDSIAVLQRELGGDKFTTVDQLARASTEGDPLYDAVETLLKGPEISLADHDQPSYRDKDGHLRDRARMSWWNGDASTLRSLAEMDGNFTTEAGEPYPDLPDLEVAAEHRAYVYTHEVPVFYGHYWRSGQPRRLHDWTDYTACVDFSAVKAGTLFAYRWSGEDRIRPENYFRVDRLRGITTDPRQKRDSHVTDGDRPMPPESIESAFGALASAWDPETAAINAAVERLETLSEAEQSEFLATVSQRLGAAVRQLDDGWLAATALFMVDDLYKSCVHGIRWSITAGRYVSASAGAVLHELTRRGYVLHVVIDNTRSAVTQLETLEVVSTVYLAAGLMVTGPQLMALELMERDNEQERDAAAVARYREEGHHVANMMIARCHRERRHSAYLNFDLDDDTTGLALDVALSQASATGAIVVFRNQPPIMGSMAQIALPPGVEMPTGTV
;
A
#
# COMPACT_ATOMS: atom_id res chain seq x y z
N MET A 1 -7.81 36.39 -15.43
CA MET A 1 -7.79 35.57 -16.65
C MET A 1 -7.02 34.29 -16.34
N ARG A 2 -7.71 33.21 -15.97
CA ARG A 2 -7.07 31.88 -15.88
C ARG A 2 -6.96 31.35 -17.31
N ALA A 3 -5.76 31.05 -17.77
CA ALA A 3 -5.56 30.39 -19.04
C ALA A 3 -6.27 29.02 -18.97
N HIS A 4 -7.31 28.84 -19.77
CA HIS A 4 -7.78 27.51 -20.10
C HIS A 4 -6.61 26.86 -20.87
N LEU A 5 -5.86 26.00 -20.19
CA LEU A 5 -5.15 24.95 -20.90
C LEU A 5 -6.26 24.16 -21.61
N ASP A 6 -6.25 24.13 -22.93
CA ASP A 6 -7.14 23.26 -23.71
C ASP A 6 -6.77 21.81 -23.33
N THR A 7 -7.49 21.25 -22.37
CA THR A 7 -7.26 19.89 -21.90
C THR A 7 -7.81 18.94 -22.94
N ALA A 8 -6.98 18.05 -23.47
CA ALA A 8 -7.39 16.99 -24.40
C ALA A 8 -8.18 15.85 -23.72
N GLY A 9 -8.32 15.88 -22.38
CA GLY A 9 -9.05 14.90 -21.60
C GLY A 9 -8.67 14.94 -20.11
N TYR A 10 -9.25 14.01 -19.35
CA TYR A 10 -9.08 13.89 -17.89
C TYR A 10 -8.54 12.51 -17.51
N ASP A 11 -7.68 12.47 -16.51
CA ASP A 11 -7.25 11.23 -15.87
C ASP A 11 -7.87 11.17 -14.47
N VAL A 12 -8.91 10.35 -14.30
CA VAL A 12 -9.67 10.25 -13.06
C VAL A 12 -9.05 9.19 -12.16
N ILE A 13 -8.54 9.57 -10.99
CA ILE A 13 -7.73 8.75 -10.08
C ILE A 13 -8.58 8.37 -8.86
N GLY A 14 -8.52 7.09 -8.49
CA GLY A 14 -9.24 6.50 -7.35
C GLY A 14 -8.72 6.89 -5.96
N ASP A 15 -9.29 6.25 -4.95
CA ASP A 15 -9.01 6.48 -3.52
C ASP A 15 -7.53 6.18 -3.20
N VAL A 16 -6.81 7.22 -2.75
CA VAL A 16 -5.35 7.16 -2.56
C VAL A 16 -4.96 6.71 -1.16
N HIS A 17 -5.72 7.10 -0.14
CA HIS A 17 -5.53 6.70 1.26
C HIS A 17 -4.09 6.78 1.77
N GLY A 18 -3.40 7.89 1.56
CA GLY A 18 -2.04 8.08 2.05
C GLY A 18 -1.02 7.13 1.40
N CYS A 19 -1.23 6.64 0.19
CA CYS A 19 -0.26 5.85 -0.58
C CYS A 19 0.47 6.73 -1.61
N ALA A 20 1.40 7.58 -1.15
CA ALA A 20 2.09 8.54 -2.00
C ALA A 20 2.97 7.87 -3.07
N ASP A 21 3.65 6.77 -2.75
CA ASP A 21 4.48 6.05 -3.72
C ASP A 21 3.64 5.54 -4.89
N ALA A 22 2.49 4.90 -4.60
CA ALA A 22 1.56 4.42 -5.62
C ALA A 22 0.98 5.57 -6.46
N LEU A 23 0.73 6.73 -5.83
CA LEU A 23 0.28 7.92 -6.53
C LEU A 23 1.36 8.45 -7.48
N HIS A 24 2.60 8.58 -7.04
CA HIS A 24 3.71 9.09 -7.86
C HIS A 24 4.03 8.14 -9.01
N GLU A 25 4.08 6.84 -8.77
CA GLU A 25 4.23 5.81 -9.81
C GLU A 25 3.12 5.92 -10.88
N LEU A 26 1.87 6.06 -10.45
CA LEU A 26 0.73 6.22 -11.35
C LEU A 26 0.83 7.50 -12.17
N LEU A 27 1.13 8.63 -11.54
CA LEU A 27 1.28 9.92 -12.21
C LEU A 27 2.41 9.87 -13.26
N ASP A 28 3.57 9.31 -12.90
CA ASP A 28 4.71 9.14 -13.81
C ASP A 28 4.33 8.26 -15.01
N ALA A 29 3.70 7.11 -14.77
CA ALA A 29 3.28 6.18 -15.82
C ALA A 29 2.19 6.77 -16.73
N MET A 30 1.35 7.65 -16.20
CA MET A 30 0.36 8.40 -16.98
C MET A 30 0.97 9.61 -17.73
N GLY A 31 2.25 9.89 -17.54
CA GLY A 31 3.00 10.94 -18.24
C GLY A 31 2.93 12.31 -17.57
N TYR A 32 2.50 12.39 -16.31
CA TYR A 32 2.67 13.61 -15.52
C TYR A 32 4.14 13.72 -15.11
N GLN A 33 4.63 14.95 -15.00
CA GLN A 33 6.00 15.24 -14.62
C GLN A 33 6.03 16.30 -13.51
N PRO A 34 6.96 16.23 -12.56
CA PRO A 34 7.15 17.29 -11.56
C PRO A 34 7.51 18.62 -12.24
N THR A 35 6.87 19.72 -11.85
CA THR A 35 7.14 21.06 -12.38
C THR A 35 8.34 21.74 -11.70
N GLY A 36 9.04 21.03 -10.80
CA GLY A 36 10.23 21.48 -10.08
C GLY A 36 10.49 20.63 -8.83
N PRO A 37 11.63 20.81 -8.13
CA PRO A 37 11.90 20.14 -6.86
C PRO A 37 10.83 20.47 -5.82
N GLY A 38 10.10 19.45 -5.34
CA GLY A 38 8.94 19.63 -4.44
C GLY A 38 7.72 20.33 -5.08
N GLY A 39 7.69 20.42 -6.42
CA GLY A 39 6.61 21.07 -7.18
C GLY A 39 5.44 20.15 -7.52
N ALA A 40 4.36 20.74 -8.04
CA ALA A 40 3.19 20.02 -8.53
C ALA A 40 3.54 19.06 -9.68
N TYR A 41 2.74 18.03 -9.89
CA TYR A 41 2.78 17.22 -11.12
C TYR A 41 1.93 17.88 -12.21
N ALA A 42 2.40 17.86 -13.46
CA ALA A 42 1.69 18.40 -14.61
C ALA A 42 1.81 17.47 -15.82
N HIS A 43 0.72 17.37 -16.59
CA HIS A 43 0.72 16.72 -17.91
C HIS A 43 0.61 17.79 -19.01
N PRO A 44 1.30 17.67 -20.16
CA PRO A 44 1.27 18.69 -21.22
C PRO A 44 -0.12 19.01 -21.78
N THR A 45 -1.03 18.03 -21.77
CA THR A 45 -2.35 18.14 -22.41
C THR A 45 -3.52 17.63 -21.56
N ARG A 46 -3.30 17.20 -20.32
CA ARG A 46 -4.33 16.50 -19.51
C ARG A 46 -4.38 17.05 -18.10
N THR A 47 -5.52 16.84 -17.44
CA THR A 47 -5.75 17.26 -16.06
C THR A 47 -6.19 16.06 -15.24
N ALA A 48 -5.57 15.87 -14.07
CA ALA A 48 -5.97 14.81 -13.15
C ALA A 48 -7.26 15.18 -12.41
N ILE A 49 -8.09 14.21 -12.06
CA ILE A 49 -9.24 14.39 -11.17
C ILE A 49 -9.20 13.33 -10.09
N PHE A 50 -9.07 13.72 -8.82
CA PHE A 50 -9.11 12.79 -7.69
C PHE A 50 -10.54 12.61 -7.19
N VAL A 51 -10.97 11.37 -6.96
CA VAL A 51 -12.34 11.06 -6.50
C VAL A 51 -12.55 11.18 -4.98
N GLY A 52 -11.58 11.75 -4.26
CA GLY A 52 -11.61 11.89 -2.81
C GLY A 52 -10.77 10.82 -2.09
N ASP A 53 -10.93 10.73 -0.78
CA ASP A 53 -10.28 9.73 0.08
C ASP A 53 -8.76 9.70 -0.11
N LEU A 54 -8.16 10.88 0.02
CA LEU A 54 -6.72 11.09 -0.02
C LEU A 54 -6.06 10.64 1.28
N ILE A 55 -6.79 10.68 2.40
CA ILE A 55 -6.26 10.47 3.74
C ILE A 55 -6.73 9.18 4.42
N ASP A 56 -6.15 8.94 5.59
CA ASP A 56 -6.28 7.77 6.46
C ASP A 56 -5.79 6.45 5.85
N ARG A 57 -5.71 5.41 6.68
CA ARG A 57 -5.26 4.03 6.37
C ARG A 57 -3.78 3.86 5.98
N GLY A 58 -3.31 4.47 4.90
CA GLY A 58 -1.94 4.31 4.41
C GLY A 58 -0.89 5.11 5.18
N PRO A 59 0.41 4.92 4.89
CA PRO A 59 1.49 5.46 5.71
C PRO A 59 1.97 6.88 5.34
N GLN A 60 1.61 7.40 4.17
CA GLN A 60 2.19 8.62 3.55
C GLN A 60 1.16 9.75 3.36
N GLN A 61 0.30 9.94 4.35
CA GLN A 61 -0.74 10.98 4.42
C GLN A 61 -0.24 12.36 3.97
N LYS A 62 0.85 12.83 4.58
CA LYS A 62 1.44 14.15 4.34
C LYS A 62 1.91 14.30 2.89
N GLN A 63 2.61 13.30 2.35
CA GLN A 63 3.16 13.35 0.99
C GLN A 63 2.05 13.34 -0.08
N VAL A 64 0.98 12.56 0.12
CA VAL A 64 -0.21 12.61 -0.74
C VAL A 64 -0.81 14.01 -0.73
N LEU A 65 -1.02 14.57 0.46
CA LEU A 65 -1.62 15.89 0.61
C LEU A 65 -0.76 17.00 -0.01
N GLU A 66 0.56 16.97 0.20
CA GLU A 66 1.50 17.92 -0.42
C GLU A 66 1.43 17.85 -1.94
N THR A 67 1.38 16.64 -2.51
CA THR A 67 1.33 16.41 -3.96
C THR A 67 0.01 16.87 -4.55
N VAL A 68 -1.11 16.34 -4.06
CA VAL A 68 -2.43 16.59 -4.64
C VAL A 68 -2.83 18.05 -4.46
N LYS A 69 -2.57 18.63 -3.29
CA LYS A 69 -2.82 20.05 -3.07
C LYS A 69 -2.02 20.93 -4.03
N ALA A 70 -0.73 20.65 -4.22
CA ALA A 70 0.10 21.41 -5.15
C ALA A 70 -0.45 21.34 -6.59
N MET A 71 -0.93 20.17 -7.04
CA MET A 71 -1.55 20.01 -8.35
C MET A 71 -2.87 20.78 -8.48
N VAL A 72 -3.73 20.73 -7.45
CA VAL A 72 -5.01 21.46 -7.44
C VAL A 72 -4.78 22.96 -7.42
N ASP A 73 -3.84 23.45 -6.60
CA ASP A 73 -3.47 24.87 -6.52
C ASP A 73 -2.88 25.37 -7.86
N ALA A 74 -2.08 24.54 -8.53
CA ALA A 74 -1.49 24.83 -9.84
C ALA A 74 -2.50 24.73 -11.00
N GLY A 75 -3.70 24.16 -10.76
CA GLY A 75 -4.72 23.93 -11.78
C GLY A 75 -4.40 22.75 -12.72
N THR A 76 -3.45 21.89 -12.36
CA THR A 76 -3.11 20.65 -13.10
C THR A 76 -3.91 19.44 -12.62
N ALA A 77 -4.62 19.58 -11.49
CA ALA A 77 -5.61 18.63 -11.01
C ALA A 77 -6.89 19.31 -10.50
N ARG A 78 -7.94 18.50 -10.33
CA ARG A 78 -9.15 18.81 -9.56
C ARG A 78 -9.42 17.67 -8.58
N MET A 79 -10.27 17.87 -7.60
CA MET A 79 -10.74 16.80 -6.74
C MET A 79 -12.18 17.01 -6.30
N VAL A 80 -12.82 15.93 -5.87
CA VAL A 80 -14.03 15.98 -5.03
C VAL A 80 -13.68 15.53 -3.61
N LEU A 81 -14.51 15.93 -2.64
CA LEU A 81 -14.36 15.54 -1.25
C LEU A 81 -14.77 14.08 -1.06
N GLY A 82 -13.94 13.27 -0.40
CA GLY A 82 -14.30 11.91 0.01
C GLY A 82 -14.93 11.85 1.40
N ASN A 83 -15.35 10.66 1.83
CA ASN A 83 -15.90 10.50 3.17
C ASN A 83 -14.82 10.70 4.25
N HIS A 84 -13.55 10.42 3.96
CA HIS A 84 -12.46 10.61 4.90
C HIS A 84 -12.14 12.08 5.14
N GLU A 85 -12.13 12.91 4.09
CA GLU A 85 -11.96 14.36 4.26
C GLU A 85 -13.15 14.98 4.99
N PHE A 86 -14.39 14.58 4.68
CA PHE A 86 -15.58 15.00 5.43
C PHE A 86 -15.50 14.61 6.90
N ASN A 87 -15.12 13.35 7.19
CA ASN A 87 -14.96 12.87 8.56
C ASN A 87 -13.89 13.65 9.31
N ALA A 88 -12.77 14.02 8.66
CA ALA A 88 -11.73 14.84 9.27
C ALA A 88 -12.22 16.26 9.59
N MET A 89 -13.01 16.87 8.69
CA MET A 89 -13.67 18.15 8.97
C MET A 89 -14.60 18.05 10.18
N ALA A 90 -15.44 17.03 10.25
CA ALA A 90 -16.35 16.81 11.38
C ALA A 90 -15.59 16.45 12.68
N TYR A 91 -14.47 15.73 12.58
CA TYR A 91 -13.59 15.41 13.71
C TYR A 91 -13.02 16.67 14.35
N ALA A 92 -12.61 17.65 13.54
CA ALA A 92 -12.00 18.88 14.03
C ALA A 92 -13.01 19.99 14.40
N THR A 93 -14.31 19.77 14.20
CA THR A 93 -15.33 20.81 14.36
C THR A 93 -16.21 20.54 15.58
N GLU A 94 -16.31 21.51 16.49
CA GLU A 94 -17.24 21.44 17.62
C GLU A 94 -18.70 21.65 17.16
N TRP A 95 -19.65 21.04 17.89
CA TRP A 95 -21.07 21.35 17.76
C TRP A 95 -21.32 22.84 18.10
N PRO A 96 -22.04 23.59 17.24
CA PRO A 96 -22.36 25.00 17.51
C PRO A 96 -23.06 25.24 18.85
N ASP A 97 -23.84 24.26 19.31
CA ASP A 97 -24.69 24.32 20.50
C ASP A 97 -24.16 23.48 21.69
N LYS A 98 -23.06 22.74 21.53
CA LYS A 98 -22.48 21.88 22.57
C LYS A 98 -20.96 22.09 22.68
N PRO A 99 -20.52 23.13 23.41
CA PRO A 99 -19.10 23.43 23.59
C PRO A 99 -18.33 22.22 24.14
N GLY A 100 -17.17 21.93 23.54
CA GLY A 100 -16.32 20.79 23.91
C GLY A 100 -16.83 19.42 23.46
N LYS A 101 -17.85 19.36 22.60
CA LYS A 101 -18.28 18.13 21.90
C LYS A 101 -18.10 18.33 20.40
N PHE A 102 -17.52 17.35 19.73
CA PHE A 102 -17.22 17.42 18.29
C PHE A 102 -18.32 16.77 17.44
N LEU A 103 -18.49 17.26 16.20
CA LEU A 103 -19.47 16.71 15.24
C LEU A 103 -19.23 15.22 15.01
N ARG A 104 -17.95 14.83 14.94
CA ARG A 104 -17.53 13.43 15.00
C ARG A 104 -16.87 13.15 16.36
N PRO A 105 -17.52 12.39 17.25
CA PRO A 105 -17.02 12.13 18.61
C PRO A 105 -15.74 11.29 18.54
N HIS A 106 -14.75 11.65 19.37
CA HIS A 106 -13.43 11.00 19.38
C HIS A 106 -12.69 11.11 20.72
N ASP A 107 -13.10 12.04 21.57
CA ASP A 107 -12.63 12.27 22.93
C ASP A 107 -13.77 12.21 23.96
N ASP A 108 -14.90 11.59 23.58
CA ASP A 108 -16.09 11.46 24.41
C ASP A 108 -16.21 10.04 24.98
N SER A 109 -15.99 9.88 26.29
CA SER A 109 -16.10 8.59 26.97
C SER A 109 -17.52 8.02 26.98
N ASP A 110 -18.53 8.89 26.80
CA ASP A 110 -19.93 8.50 26.83
C ASP A 110 -20.46 8.10 25.44
N ASP A 111 -19.69 8.36 24.38
CA ASP A 111 -20.04 7.95 23.01
C ASP A 111 -19.24 6.71 22.58
N PRO A 112 -19.89 5.55 22.37
CA PRO A 112 -19.21 4.32 22.01
C PRO A 112 -18.50 4.37 20.66
N ARG A 113 -18.77 5.38 19.82
CA ARG A 113 -18.12 5.58 18.52
C ARG A 113 -16.75 6.25 18.65
N SER A 114 -16.45 6.89 19.78
CA SER A 114 -15.22 7.69 19.96
C SER A 114 -13.95 6.90 19.66
N ALA A 115 -13.80 5.71 20.26
CA ALA A 115 -12.62 4.87 20.07
C ALA A 115 -12.45 4.45 18.60
N LYS A 116 -13.55 4.06 17.94
CA LYS A 116 -13.55 3.68 16.52
C LYS A 116 -13.19 4.86 15.63
N ASN A 117 -13.76 6.03 15.89
CA ASN A 117 -13.51 7.23 15.10
C ASN A 117 -12.05 7.70 15.24
N ALA A 118 -11.50 7.64 16.45
CA ALA A 118 -10.09 7.94 16.72
C ALA A 118 -9.15 6.96 16.01
N ASP A 119 -9.44 5.66 16.06
CA ASP A 119 -8.66 4.62 15.38
C ASP A 119 -8.66 4.80 13.85
N GLN A 120 -9.84 5.05 13.25
CA GLN A 120 -9.97 5.29 11.82
C GLN A 120 -9.19 6.51 11.33
N HIS A 121 -8.98 7.52 12.18
CA HIS A 121 -8.29 8.76 11.85
C HIS A 121 -6.84 8.82 12.38
N ALA A 122 -6.38 7.77 13.05
CA ALA A 122 -5.10 7.77 13.77
C ALA A 122 -3.90 8.00 12.85
N ALA A 123 -3.94 7.48 11.62
CA ALA A 123 -2.84 7.63 10.65
C ALA A 123 -2.60 9.10 10.29
N PHE A 124 -3.67 9.85 10.00
CA PHE A 124 -3.61 11.28 9.71
C PHE A 124 -3.13 12.08 10.94
N LEU A 125 -3.69 11.79 12.12
CA LEU A 125 -3.31 12.47 13.37
C LEU A 125 -1.86 12.23 13.77
N LYS A 126 -1.35 11.02 13.56
CA LYS A 126 0.02 10.63 13.91
C LYS A 126 1.06 11.33 13.05
N GLN A 127 0.78 11.52 11.76
CA GLN A 127 1.78 12.04 10.82
C GLN A 127 1.77 13.57 10.69
N LEU A 128 0.62 14.23 10.83
CA LEU A 128 0.51 15.68 10.68
C LEU A 128 0.52 16.39 12.03
N SER A 129 1.27 17.49 12.15
CA SER A 129 1.19 18.40 13.30
C SER A 129 -0.16 19.14 13.35
N ALA A 130 -0.50 19.74 14.49
CA ALA A 130 -1.75 20.52 14.63
C ALA A 130 -1.86 21.61 13.55
N ASP A 131 -0.80 22.40 13.34
CA ASP A 131 -0.79 23.47 12.32
C ASP A 131 -0.98 22.92 10.90
N GLN A 132 -0.39 21.75 10.60
CA GLN A 132 -0.56 21.10 9.30
C GLN A 132 -1.99 20.59 9.11
N ARG A 133 -2.60 20.01 10.16
CA ARG A 133 -4.00 19.58 10.12
C ARG A 133 -4.91 20.77 9.88
N ASP A 134 -4.75 21.86 10.62
CA ASP A 134 -5.53 23.09 10.43
C ASP A 134 -5.39 23.64 9.01
N PHE A 135 -4.20 23.58 8.44
CA PHE A 135 -3.93 24.00 7.06
C PHE A 135 -4.71 23.16 6.05
N TYR A 136 -4.64 21.82 6.13
CA TYR A 136 -5.33 20.95 5.18
C TYR A 136 -6.84 20.89 5.40
N LEU A 137 -7.32 20.99 6.64
CA LEU A 137 -8.75 21.09 6.94
C LEU A 137 -9.35 22.32 6.27
N LYS A 138 -8.70 23.49 6.35
CA LYS A 138 -9.12 24.71 5.62
C LYS A 138 -9.15 24.51 4.10
N TRP A 139 -8.25 23.68 3.57
CA TRP A 139 -8.24 23.34 2.16
C TRP A 139 -9.39 22.39 1.78
N PHE A 140 -9.77 21.44 2.63
CA PHE A 140 -10.94 20.57 2.41
C PHE A 140 -12.25 21.36 2.34
N TRP A 141 -12.42 22.40 3.16
CA TRP A 141 -13.59 23.30 3.11
C TRP A 141 -13.86 23.93 1.74
N ILE A 142 -12.85 24.06 0.89
CA ILE A 142 -13.00 24.68 -0.44
C ILE A 142 -13.08 23.67 -1.58
N GLN A 143 -13.08 22.36 -1.29
CA GLN A 143 -13.27 21.31 -2.30
C GLN A 143 -14.77 21.04 -2.54
N PRO A 144 -15.16 20.73 -3.79
CA PRO A 144 -16.54 20.39 -4.12
C PRO A 144 -16.87 18.94 -3.72
N LEU A 145 -18.16 18.65 -3.50
CA LEU A 145 -18.69 17.31 -3.24
C LEU A 145 -18.90 16.50 -4.53
N TRP A 146 -19.07 17.17 -5.67
CA TRP A 146 -19.18 16.56 -7.00
C TRP A 146 -18.63 17.52 -8.06
N LEU A 147 -18.32 16.98 -9.23
CA LEU A 147 -17.99 17.75 -10.43
C LEU A 147 -18.95 17.35 -11.56
N ASP A 148 -19.64 18.33 -12.14
CA ASP A 148 -20.30 18.19 -13.44
C ASP A 148 -19.46 18.99 -14.46
N LEU A 149 -18.81 18.29 -15.39
CA LEU A 149 -17.96 18.87 -16.42
C LEU A 149 -18.65 18.94 -17.79
N GLY A 150 -19.96 18.68 -17.83
CA GLY A 150 -20.75 18.59 -19.07
C GLY A 150 -20.67 17.19 -19.67
N ASP A 151 -19.51 16.83 -20.22
CA ASP A 151 -19.33 15.54 -20.90
C ASP A 151 -19.06 14.37 -19.93
N ILE A 152 -18.60 14.67 -18.71
CA ILE A 152 -18.40 13.69 -17.65
C ILE A 152 -18.78 14.25 -16.29
N ARG A 153 -19.02 13.33 -15.35
CA ARG A 153 -19.41 13.59 -13.97
C ARG A 153 -18.46 12.84 -13.02
N VAL A 154 -18.13 13.43 -11.88
CA VAL A 154 -17.27 12.82 -10.86
C VAL A 154 -17.87 13.04 -9.48
N VAL A 155 -17.94 11.98 -8.68
CA VAL A 155 -18.47 11.98 -7.31
C VAL A 155 -17.74 10.92 -6.50
N HIS A 156 -17.66 11.06 -5.18
CA HIS A 156 -16.93 10.08 -4.38
C HIS A 156 -17.61 8.70 -4.35
N ALA A 157 -18.92 8.61 -4.07
CA ALA A 157 -19.61 7.31 -3.97
C ALA A 157 -20.83 7.17 -4.89
N CYS A 158 -21.80 8.09 -4.86
CA CYS A 158 -23.03 7.94 -5.65
C CYS A 158 -23.46 9.25 -6.33
N TRP A 159 -23.73 9.17 -7.64
CA TRP A 159 -24.35 10.27 -8.37
C TRP A 159 -25.87 10.14 -8.29
N HIS A 160 -26.50 10.98 -7.47
CA HIS A 160 -27.94 10.99 -7.29
C HIS A 160 -28.46 12.43 -7.42
N GLU A 161 -29.27 12.68 -8.45
CA GLU A 161 -29.68 14.04 -8.81
C GLU A 161 -30.53 14.71 -7.72
N ASP A 162 -31.42 13.97 -7.06
CA ASP A 162 -32.24 14.52 -5.98
C ASP A 162 -31.39 14.91 -4.76
N SER A 163 -30.39 14.09 -4.40
CA SER A 163 -29.44 14.43 -3.34
C SER A 163 -28.58 15.64 -3.72
N ILE A 164 -28.11 15.71 -4.96
CA ILE A 164 -27.38 16.88 -5.48
C ILE A 164 -28.27 18.14 -5.43
N ALA A 165 -29.55 18.05 -5.78
CA ALA A 165 -30.47 19.18 -5.73
C ALA A 165 -30.70 19.68 -4.29
N VAL A 166 -30.78 18.77 -3.31
CA VAL A 166 -30.79 19.12 -1.89
C VAL A 166 -29.50 19.85 -1.52
N LEU A 167 -28.34 19.30 -1.86
CA LEU A 167 -27.05 19.92 -1.54
C LEU A 167 -26.89 21.30 -2.18
N GLN A 168 -27.25 21.47 -3.45
CA GLN A 168 -27.21 22.77 -4.12
C GLN A 168 -28.08 23.81 -3.41
N ARG A 169 -29.28 23.42 -2.97
CA ARG A 169 -30.21 24.32 -2.27
C ARG A 169 -29.68 24.71 -0.89
N GLU A 170 -29.22 23.74 -0.10
CA GLU A 170 -28.83 23.94 1.29
C GLU A 170 -27.42 24.53 1.44
N LEU A 171 -26.50 24.18 0.54
CA LEU A 171 -25.12 24.66 0.52
C LEU A 171 -24.95 25.96 -0.27
N GLY A 172 -25.88 26.25 -1.18
CA GLY A 172 -25.77 27.36 -2.15
C GLY A 172 -24.75 27.08 -3.26
N GLY A 173 -24.40 25.81 -3.48
CA GLY A 173 -23.38 25.39 -4.43
C GLY A 173 -22.96 23.94 -4.21
N ASP A 174 -21.71 23.65 -4.55
CA ASP A 174 -21.10 22.32 -4.56
C ASP A 174 -20.24 22.01 -3.32
N LYS A 175 -20.10 22.94 -2.38
CA LYS A 175 -19.18 22.82 -1.24
C LYS A 175 -19.79 23.39 0.03
N PHE A 176 -19.29 22.93 1.18
CA PHE A 176 -19.63 23.52 2.46
C PHE A 176 -19.06 24.93 2.58
N THR A 177 -19.82 25.81 3.22
CA THR A 177 -19.44 27.21 3.45
C THR A 177 -19.55 27.64 4.91
N THR A 178 -20.29 26.88 5.73
CA THR A 178 -20.50 27.18 7.15
C THR A 178 -20.43 25.93 8.02
N VAL A 179 -20.10 26.13 9.30
CA VAL A 179 -20.13 25.08 10.33
C VAL A 179 -21.55 24.54 10.54
N ASP A 180 -22.57 25.38 10.42
CA ASP A 180 -23.98 24.96 10.53
C ASP A 180 -24.34 23.92 9.46
N GLN A 181 -23.90 24.12 8.21
CA GLN A 181 -24.08 23.14 7.15
C GLN A 181 -23.37 21.82 7.48
N LEU A 182 -22.14 21.86 7.98
CA LEU A 182 -21.41 20.65 8.37
C LEU A 182 -22.09 19.92 9.55
N ALA A 183 -22.62 20.66 10.52
CA ALA A 183 -23.35 20.13 11.67
C ALA A 183 -24.66 19.44 11.25
N ARG A 184 -25.43 20.08 10.37
CA ARG A 184 -26.64 19.50 9.77
C ARG A 184 -26.32 18.25 8.94
N ALA A 185 -25.25 18.29 8.14
CA ALA A 185 -24.73 17.14 7.41
C ALA A 185 -24.21 16.00 8.31
N SER A 186 -24.02 16.26 9.61
CA SER A 186 -23.60 15.28 10.62
C SER A 186 -24.76 14.86 11.54
N THR A 187 -25.98 15.29 11.26
CA THR A 187 -27.18 15.05 12.08
C THR A 187 -28.14 14.11 11.35
N GLU A 188 -28.21 12.87 11.82
CA GLU A 188 -29.12 11.86 11.27
C GLU A 188 -30.58 12.35 11.25
N GLY A 189 -31.24 12.18 10.10
CA GLY A 189 -32.60 12.68 9.85
C GLY A 189 -32.71 14.11 9.33
N ASP A 190 -31.61 14.88 9.25
CA ASP A 190 -31.58 16.11 8.45
C ASP A 190 -31.46 15.77 6.96
N PRO A 191 -32.21 16.41 6.05
CA PRO A 191 -32.08 16.17 4.61
C PRO A 191 -30.64 16.35 4.09
N LEU A 192 -29.84 17.22 4.72
CA LEU A 192 -28.45 17.41 4.36
C LEU A 192 -27.58 16.21 4.72
N TYR A 193 -27.85 15.56 5.87
CA TYR A 193 -27.17 14.33 6.26
C TYR A 193 -27.45 13.23 5.24
N ASP A 194 -28.71 12.98 4.89
CA ASP A 194 -29.08 11.93 3.95
C ASP A 194 -28.45 12.14 2.56
N ALA A 195 -28.42 13.40 2.11
CA ALA A 195 -27.80 13.75 0.83
C ALA A 195 -26.27 13.56 0.85
N VAL A 196 -25.59 13.96 1.92
CA VAL A 196 -24.13 13.78 2.08
C VAL A 196 -23.78 12.30 2.22
N GLU A 197 -24.51 11.53 3.02
CA GLU A 197 -24.31 10.08 3.14
C GLU A 197 -24.51 9.38 1.79
N THR A 198 -25.51 9.81 1.00
CA THR A 198 -25.70 9.29 -0.36
C THR A 198 -24.47 9.55 -1.22
N LEU A 199 -24.02 10.81 -1.35
CA LEU A 199 -22.92 11.17 -2.24
C LEU A 199 -21.57 10.61 -1.80
N LEU A 200 -21.31 10.55 -0.49
CA LEU A 200 -20.01 10.17 0.06
C LEU A 200 -19.93 8.71 0.50
N LYS A 201 -21.04 8.01 0.72
CA LYS A 201 -21.01 6.61 1.18
C LYS A 201 -21.87 5.66 0.36
N GLY A 202 -22.68 6.19 -0.54
CA GLY A 202 -23.62 5.43 -1.34
C GLY A 202 -24.90 5.08 -0.57
N PRO A 203 -26.03 4.93 -1.26
CA PRO A 203 -27.29 4.55 -0.64
C PRO A 203 -27.26 3.09 -0.19
N GLU A 204 -28.06 2.76 0.83
CA GLU A 204 -28.21 1.42 1.38
C GLU A 204 -29.67 0.99 1.37
N ILE A 205 -29.91 -0.32 1.18
CA ILE A 205 -31.21 -0.96 1.24
C ILE A 205 -31.28 -1.90 2.45
N SER A 206 -32.38 -1.84 3.19
CA SER A 206 -32.63 -2.71 4.34
C SER A 206 -32.96 -4.12 3.87
N LEU A 207 -32.20 -5.11 4.32
CA LEU A 207 -32.48 -6.52 4.07
C LEU A 207 -33.66 -7.00 4.92
N ALA A 208 -33.75 -6.51 6.16
CA ALA A 208 -34.83 -6.84 7.08
C ALA A 208 -36.21 -6.41 6.58
N ASP A 209 -36.32 -5.24 5.93
CA ASP A 209 -37.57 -4.74 5.34
C ASP A 209 -38.05 -5.61 4.16
N HIS A 210 -37.19 -6.49 3.65
CA HIS A 210 -37.46 -7.43 2.57
C HIS A 210 -37.44 -8.89 3.05
N ASP A 211 -37.68 -9.13 4.34
CA ASP A 211 -37.72 -10.44 4.99
C ASP A 211 -36.42 -11.26 4.82
N GLN A 212 -35.27 -10.59 4.70
CA GLN A 212 -33.96 -11.22 4.61
C GLN A 212 -33.19 -11.12 5.96
N PRO A 213 -32.40 -12.15 6.34
CA PRO A 213 -31.67 -12.14 7.60
C PRO A 213 -30.52 -11.12 7.60
N SER A 214 -30.04 -10.71 8.77
CA SER A 214 -28.78 -9.97 8.89
C SER A 214 -27.58 -10.82 8.45
N TYR A 215 -26.52 -10.18 7.96
CA TYR A 215 -25.27 -10.81 7.54
C TYR A 215 -24.08 -10.30 8.34
N ARG A 216 -23.02 -11.10 8.43
CA ARG A 216 -21.71 -10.68 8.91
C ARG A 216 -20.86 -10.27 7.72
N ASP A 217 -20.32 -9.06 7.78
CA ASP A 217 -19.34 -8.59 6.80
C ASP A 217 -17.99 -9.31 6.97
N LYS A 218 -17.04 -9.02 6.07
CA LYS A 218 -15.70 -9.62 6.06
C LYS A 218 -14.90 -9.40 7.36
N ASP A 219 -15.26 -8.39 8.15
CA ASP A 219 -14.64 -8.04 9.42
C ASP A 219 -15.45 -8.60 10.62
N GLY A 220 -16.50 -9.38 10.34
CA GLY A 220 -17.34 -10.05 11.35
C GLY A 220 -18.45 -9.17 11.93
N HIS A 221 -18.63 -7.94 11.46
CA HIS A 221 -19.67 -7.04 11.96
C HIS A 221 -21.03 -7.46 11.42
N LEU A 222 -22.02 -7.51 12.31
CA LEU A 222 -23.40 -7.79 11.94
C LEU A 222 -24.03 -6.57 11.26
N ARG A 223 -24.64 -6.79 10.10
CA ARG A 223 -25.27 -5.80 9.22
C ARG A 223 -26.66 -6.29 8.81
N ASP A 224 -27.61 -5.38 8.78
CA ASP A 224 -28.98 -5.60 8.30
C ASP A 224 -29.30 -4.78 7.04
N ARG A 225 -28.34 -3.96 6.58
CA ARG A 225 -28.43 -3.13 5.39
C ARG A 225 -27.29 -3.45 4.45
N ALA A 226 -27.60 -3.55 3.16
CA ALA A 226 -26.61 -3.73 2.09
C ALA A 226 -26.49 -2.44 1.28
N ARG A 227 -25.29 -2.11 0.81
CA ARG A 227 -25.09 -0.98 -0.08
C ARG A 227 -25.75 -1.27 -1.42
N MET A 228 -26.25 -0.24 -2.09
CA MET A 228 -26.93 -0.41 -3.37
C MET A 228 -25.94 -0.27 -4.55
N SER A 229 -26.09 -1.15 -5.54
CA SER A 229 -25.41 -1.12 -6.83
C SER A 229 -26.08 -0.11 -7.77
N TRP A 230 -26.16 1.15 -7.32
CA TRP A 230 -26.86 2.25 -8.01
C TRP A 230 -26.39 2.49 -9.45
N TRP A 231 -25.18 2.07 -9.80
CA TRP A 231 -24.65 2.15 -11.15
C TRP A 231 -25.31 1.18 -12.14
N ASN A 232 -26.05 0.17 -11.66
CA ASN A 232 -26.73 -0.82 -12.50
C ASN A 232 -28.09 -0.28 -12.96
N GLY A 233 -28.11 0.39 -14.12
CA GLY A 233 -29.29 1.05 -14.70
C GLY A 233 -30.56 0.20 -14.84
N ASP A 234 -30.40 -1.13 -14.96
CA ASP A 234 -31.50 -2.08 -15.13
C ASP A 234 -31.94 -2.74 -13.81
N ALA A 235 -31.31 -2.41 -12.69
CA ALA A 235 -31.60 -3.01 -11.39
C ALA A 235 -33.04 -2.67 -10.93
N SER A 236 -33.85 -3.72 -10.76
CA SER A 236 -35.26 -3.64 -10.37
C SER A 236 -35.60 -4.56 -9.20
N THR A 237 -34.76 -5.56 -8.91
CA THR A 237 -34.97 -6.52 -7.82
C THR A 237 -33.93 -6.36 -6.72
N LEU A 238 -34.25 -6.84 -5.51
CA LEU A 238 -33.34 -6.85 -4.36
C LEU A 238 -32.03 -7.56 -4.70
N ARG A 239 -32.08 -8.71 -5.38
CA ARG A 239 -30.89 -9.42 -5.89
C ARG A 239 -30.00 -8.54 -6.77
N SER A 240 -30.60 -7.77 -7.68
CA SER A 240 -29.85 -6.96 -8.65
C SER A 240 -29.31 -5.64 -8.09
N LEU A 241 -29.88 -5.18 -6.98
CA LEU A 241 -29.64 -3.86 -6.41
C LEU A 241 -28.82 -3.90 -5.12
N ALA A 242 -28.92 -4.95 -4.30
CA ALA A 242 -28.14 -5.09 -3.09
C ALA A 242 -26.75 -5.67 -3.41
N GLU A 243 -25.72 -4.88 -3.12
CA GLU A 243 -24.32 -5.25 -3.29
C GLU A 243 -23.91 -6.20 -2.15
N MET A 244 -24.06 -7.50 -2.39
CA MET A 244 -23.61 -8.55 -1.49
C MET A 244 -22.58 -9.46 -2.18
N ASP A 245 -21.40 -9.60 -1.59
CA ASP A 245 -20.36 -10.52 -2.08
C ASP A 245 -20.58 -11.93 -1.51
N GLY A 246 -20.10 -12.95 -2.23
CA GLY A 246 -20.38 -14.36 -1.94
C GLY A 246 -19.74 -14.93 -0.66
N ASN A 247 -18.93 -14.14 0.05
CA ASN A 247 -18.23 -14.56 1.26
C ASN A 247 -18.95 -14.14 2.56
N PHE A 248 -20.10 -13.47 2.47
CA PHE A 248 -20.87 -13.09 3.65
C PHE A 248 -21.54 -14.30 4.30
N THR A 249 -21.67 -14.24 5.61
CA THR A 249 -22.31 -15.30 6.41
C THR A 249 -23.53 -14.74 7.14
N THR A 250 -24.49 -15.59 7.46
CA THR A 250 -25.58 -15.28 8.37
C THR A 250 -25.04 -15.04 9.79
N GLU A 251 -25.87 -14.54 10.71
CA GLU A 251 -25.48 -14.38 12.12
C GLU A 251 -24.95 -15.69 12.75
N ALA A 252 -25.49 -16.83 12.31
CA ALA A 252 -25.12 -18.18 12.74
C ALA A 252 -23.79 -18.71 12.13
N GLY A 253 -23.17 -17.97 11.21
CA GLY A 253 -21.91 -18.35 10.56
C GLY A 253 -22.07 -19.22 9.30
N GLU A 254 -23.30 -19.52 8.89
CA GLU A 254 -23.59 -20.23 7.63
C GLU A 254 -23.46 -19.28 6.43
N PRO A 255 -23.11 -19.75 5.22
CA PRO A 255 -23.11 -18.93 4.01
C PRO A 255 -24.43 -18.17 3.83
N TYR A 256 -24.35 -16.89 3.49
CA TYR A 256 -25.54 -16.06 3.31
C TYR A 256 -26.34 -16.54 2.09
N PRO A 257 -27.68 -16.68 2.19
CA PRO A 257 -28.50 -17.16 1.08
C PRO A 257 -28.52 -16.18 -0.10
N ASP A 258 -28.73 -16.72 -1.30
CA ASP A 258 -29.00 -15.90 -2.48
C ASP A 258 -30.24 -15.02 -2.25
N LEU A 259 -30.07 -13.71 -2.45
CA LEU A 259 -31.18 -12.76 -2.33
C LEU A 259 -32.29 -13.04 -3.36
N PRO A 260 -33.57 -12.86 -3.02
CA PRO A 260 -34.67 -13.11 -3.95
C PRO A 260 -34.76 -12.07 -5.07
N ASP A 261 -35.37 -12.47 -6.19
CA ASP A 261 -35.81 -11.56 -7.25
C ASP A 261 -37.11 -10.84 -6.84
N LEU A 262 -37.04 -10.12 -5.73
CA LEU A 262 -38.13 -9.32 -5.19
C LEU A 262 -38.04 -7.91 -5.75
N GLU A 263 -39.09 -7.44 -6.45
CA GLU A 263 -39.18 -6.07 -6.94
C GLU A 263 -39.02 -5.06 -5.81
N VAL A 264 -38.10 -4.12 -5.98
CA VAL A 264 -37.86 -3.05 -4.99
C VAL A 264 -38.76 -1.84 -5.26
N ALA A 265 -39.13 -1.14 -4.20
CA ALA A 265 -39.95 0.06 -4.28
C ALA A 265 -39.33 1.14 -5.20
N ALA A 266 -40.19 1.97 -5.79
CA ALA A 266 -39.75 3.01 -6.73
C ALA A 266 -38.77 4.02 -6.11
N GLU A 267 -38.87 4.26 -4.79
CA GLU A 267 -37.93 5.09 -4.03
C GLU A 267 -36.50 4.54 -4.02
N HIS A 268 -36.32 3.23 -3.93
CA HIS A 268 -35.00 2.61 -4.06
C HIS A 268 -34.49 2.64 -5.50
N ARG A 269 -35.39 2.47 -6.48
CA ARG A 269 -35.04 2.57 -7.90
C ARG A 269 -34.66 4.00 -8.32
N ALA A 270 -35.10 5.03 -7.58
CA ALA A 270 -34.73 6.43 -7.85
C ALA A 270 -33.23 6.70 -7.71
N TYR A 271 -32.52 5.90 -6.89
CA TYR A 271 -31.06 6.00 -6.76
C TYR A 271 -30.30 5.46 -7.98
N VAL A 272 -30.95 4.63 -8.81
CA VAL A 272 -30.29 3.99 -9.95
C VAL A 272 -29.97 5.02 -11.03
N TYR A 273 -28.72 5.04 -11.47
CA TYR A 273 -28.27 5.95 -12.52
C TYR A 273 -28.72 5.47 -13.89
N THR A 274 -29.54 6.29 -14.55
CA THR A 274 -30.18 5.97 -15.85
C THR A 274 -29.82 6.96 -16.96
N HIS A 275 -28.97 7.94 -16.67
CA HIS A 275 -28.54 8.96 -17.63
C HIS A 275 -27.39 8.45 -18.52
N GLU A 276 -27.22 9.11 -19.66
CA GLU A 276 -26.22 8.75 -20.68
C GLU A 276 -24.93 9.58 -20.60
N VAL A 277 -24.66 10.22 -19.46
CA VAL A 277 -23.41 10.95 -19.21
C VAL A 277 -22.50 10.07 -18.33
N PRO A 278 -21.24 9.80 -18.72
CA PRO A 278 -20.30 9.03 -17.90
C PRO A 278 -20.10 9.61 -16.49
N VAL A 279 -20.22 8.75 -15.47
CA VAL A 279 -19.93 9.05 -14.06
C VAL A 279 -18.76 8.22 -13.56
N PHE A 280 -17.77 8.89 -12.96
CA PHE A 280 -16.64 8.25 -12.28
C PHE A 280 -16.76 8.36 -10.77
N TYR A 281 -16.47 7.27 -10.05
CA TYR A 281 -16.64 7.19 -8.60
C TYR A 281 -15.64 6.26 -7.88
N GLY A 282 -15.51 6.42 -6.57
CA GLY A 282 -14.63 5.67 -5.65
C GLY A 282 -15.39 4.93 -4.54
N HIS A 283 -14.82 4.76 -3.33
CA HIS A 283 -15.43 4.22 -2.10
C HIS A 283 -15.84 2.72 -2.04
N TYR A 284 -15.93 2.01 -3.16
CA TYR A 284 -16.43 0.62 -3.19
C TYR A 284 -15.36 -0.46 -2.99
N TRP A 285 -14.09 -0.08 -2.80
CA TRP A 285 -12.93 -0.93 -2.53
C TRP A 285 -12.90 -2.19 -3.39
N ARG A 286 -12.84 -1.99 -4.69
CA ARG A 286 -12.84 -3.09 -5.65
C ARG A 286 -11.51 -3.85 -5.57
N SER A 287 -11.51 -5.05 -6.15
CA SER A 287 -10.31 -5.87 -6.24
C SER A 287 -10.28 -6.60 -7.58
N GLY A 288 -9.08 -6.96 -8.03
CA GLY A 288 -8.90 -7.67 -9.29
C GLY A 288 -8.98 -6.75 -10.52
N GLN A 289 -9.55 -7.25 -11.61
CA GLN A 289 -9.77 -6.50 -12.85
C GLN A 289 -11.19 -5.91 -12.86
N PRO A 290 -11.41 -4.70 -13.43
CA PRO A 290 -12.75 -4.12 -13.55
C PRO A 290 -13.72 -5.04 -14.31
N ARG A 291 -14.83 -5.40 -13.67
CA ARG A 291 -15.88 -6.28 -14.21
C ARG A 291 -17.10 -5.47 -14.63
N ARG A 292 -17.64 -5.76 -15.82
CA ARG A 292 -18.88 -5.13 -16.30
C ARG A 292 -20.05 -5.46 -15.35
N LEU A 293 -20.94 -4.50 -15.14
CA LEU A 293 -22.08 -4.51 -14.21
C LEU A 293 -21.74 -4.52 -12.72
N HIS A 294 -20.47 -4.68 -12.35
CA HIS A 294 -20.00 -4.61 -10.96
C HIS A 294 -19.14 -3.36 -10.72
N ASP A 295 -18.15 -3.12 -11.58
CA ASP A 295 -17.22 -2.00 -11.47
C ASP A 295 -17.47 -0.93 -12.54
N TRP A 296 -18.07 -1.33 -13.67
CA TRP A 296 -18.40 -0.39 -14.74
C TRP A 296 -19.64 -0.82 -15.54
N THR A 297 -20.35 0.16 -16.10
CA THR A 297 -21.41 -0.02 -17.09
C THR A 297 -21.12 0.85 -18.31
N ASP A 298 -22.09 1.05 -19.20
CA ASP A 298 -21.91 1.93 -20.35
C ASP A 298 -21.67 3.40 -19.93
N TYR A 299 -22.16 3.82 -18.76
CA TYR A 299 -22.13 5.21 -18.30
C TYR A 299 -21.62 5.40 -16.87
N THR A 300 -21.09 4.37 -16.24
CA THR A 300 -20.55 4.46 -14.86
C THR A 300 -19.25 3.67 -14.74
N ALA A 301 -18.28 4.21 -14.01
CA ALA A 301 -16.96 3.60 -13.82
C ALA A 301 -16.43 3.84 -12.40
N CYS A 302 -16.32 2.79 -11.61
CA CYS A 302 -15.60 2.79 -10.35
C CYS A 302 -14.09 2.82 -10.63
N VAL A 303 -13.34 3.68 -9.93
CA VAL A 303 -11.88 3.78 -9.99
C VAL A 303 -11.20 3.44 -8.65
N ASP A 304 -11.96 3.08 -7.61
CA ASP A 304 -11.43 2.63 -6.32
C ASP A 304 -11.22 1.11 -6.30
N PHE A 305 -9.95 0.70 -6.35
CA PHE A 305 -9.51 -0.69 -6.26
C PHE A 305 -8.59 -0.93 -5.04
N SER A 306 -8.78 -0.17 -3.96
CA SER A 306 -8.06 -0.25 -2.69
C SER A 306 -6.53 -0.09 -2.83
N ALA A 307 -6.00 1.14 -2.84
CA ALA A 307 -4.55 1.37 -2.88
C ALA A 307 -3.78 0.88 -1.64
N VAL A 308 -4.49 0.60 -0.53
CA VAL A 308 -3.91 0.13 0.74
C VAL A 308 -3.68 -1.39 0.76
N LYS A 309 -2.79 -1.86 1.64
CA LYS A 309 -2.50 -3.30 1.87
C LYS A 309 -2.19 -4.09 0.59
N ALA A 310 -1.24 -3.60 -0.21
CA ALA A 310 -0.79 -4.20 -1.48
C ALA A 310 -1.81 -4.20 -2.63
N GLY A 311 -2.94 -3.51 -2.51
CA GLY A 311 -3.81 -3.26 -3.64
C GLY A 311 -3.24 -2.20 -4.60
N THR A 312 -3.89 -2.02 -5.74
CA THR A 312 -3.37 -1.21 -6.85
C THR A 312 -4.17 0.08 -6.95
N LEU A 313 -3.49 1.23 -7.03
CA LEU A 313 -4.15 2.49 -7.35
C LEU A 313 -4.54 2.50 -8.83
N PHE A 314 -5.82 2.74 -9.11
CA PHE A 314 -6.37 2.80 -10.46
C PHE A 314 -6.66 4.23 -10.87
N ALA A 315 -6.63 4.45 -12.19
CA ALA A 315 -7.18 5.60 -12.85
C ALA A 315 -8.02 5.19 -14.06
N TYR A 316 -8.78 6.14 -14.58
CA TYR A 316 -9.44 6.05 -15.87
C TYR A 316 -9.02 7.22 -16.75
N ARG A 317 -8.56 6.92 -17.96
CA ARG A 317 -8.11 7.90 -18.97
C ARG A 317 -9.25 8.27 -19.91
N TRP A 318 -10.00 9.30 -19.57
CA TRP A 318 -11.07 9.83 -20.42
C TRP A 318 -10.53 10.79 -21.47
N SER A 319 -10.94 10.62 -22.73
CA SER A 319 -10.41 11.38 -23.89
C SER A 319 -11.51 11.85 -24.84
N GLY A 320 -12.72 12.08 -24.35
CA GLY A 320 -13.86 12.57 -25.14
C GLY A 320 -14.89 11.49 -25.51
N GLU A 321 -14.73 10.26 -25.04
CA GLU A 321 -15.72 9.21 -25.28
C GLU A 321 -17.00 9.42 -24.46
N ASP A 322 -18.14 9.07 -25.06
CA ASP A 322 -19.50 9.18 -24.50
C ASP A 322 -19.90 7.96 -23.66
N ARG A 323 -19.15 6.87 -23.78
CA ARG A 323 -19.37 5.61 -23.06
C ARG A 323 -18.08 5.12 -22.44
N ILE A 324 -18.20 4.47 -21.28
CA ILE A 324 -17.06 3.87 -20.59
C ILE A 324 -16.44 2.78 -21.45
N ARG A 325 -15.11 2.84 -21.57
CA ARG A 325 -14.30 1.89 -22.31
C ARG A 325 -13.36 1.17 -21.35
N PRO A 326 -13.49 -0.15 -21.14
CA PRO A 326 -12.66 -0.86 -20.17
C PRO A 326 -11.16 -0.75 -20.46
N GLU A 327 -10.78 -0.58 -21.72
CA GLU A 327 -9.38 -0.34 -22.15
C GLU A 327 -8.79 0.99 -21.66
N ASN A 328 -9.62 1.94 -21.22
CA ASN A 328 -9.18 3.23 -20.68
C ASN A 328 -8.90 3.17 -19.16
N TYR A 329 -9.19 2.05 -18.50
CA TYR A 329 -8.68 1.81 -17.15
C TYR A 329 -7.16 1.70 -17.21
N PHE A 330 -6.52 2.51 -16.36
CA PHE A 330 -5.08 2.56 -16.24
C PHE A 330 -4.69 2.20 -14.82
N ARG A 331 -3.64 1.41 -14.70
CA ARG A 331 -2.97 1.14 -13.44
C ARG A 331 -1.51 0.88 -13.74
N VAL A 332 -0.66 1.15 -12.76
CA VAL A 332 0.69 0.60 -12.81
C VAL A 332 0.58 -0.83 -12.35
N ASP A 333 0.69 -1.75 -13.30
CA ASP A 333 1.01 -3.14 -12.95
C ASP A 333 2.38 -3.10 -12.27
N ARG A 334 2.40 -3.05 -10.93
CA ARG A 334 3.50 -3.68 -10.20
C ARG A 334 3.59 -5.08 -10.79
N LEU A 335 4.73 -5.42 -11.40
CA LEU A 335 4.88 -6.64 -12.20
C LEU A 335 4.18 -7.80 -11.50
N ARG A 336 2.96 -8.13 -11.97
CA ARG A 336 2.27 -9.31 -11.48
C ARG A 336 3.06 -10.47 -12.03
N GLY A 337 3.83 -11.14 -11.16
CA GLY A 337 4.29 -12.49 -11.41
C GLY A 337 3.11 -13.29 -11.99
N ILE A 338 3.39 -13.97 -13.10
CA ILE A 338 2.47 -14.78 -13.88
C ILE A 338 1.49 -15.53 -12.97
N THR A 339 0.23 -15.11 -12.94
CA THR A 339 -0.86 -15.86 -12.31
C THR A 339 -1.60 -16.61 -13.41
N THR A 340 -1.35 -17.91 -13.52
CA THR A 340 -2.22 -18.81 -14.28
C THR A 340 -3.55 -18.95 -13.54
N ASP A 341 -4.66 -18.57 -14.20
CA ASP A 341 -6.03 -18.77 -13.72
C ASP A 341 -6.30 -20.27 -13.42
N PRO A 342 -6.73 -20.66 -12.20
CA PRO A 342 -7.00 -22.05 -11.87
C PRO A 342 -8.30 -22.64 -12.45
N ARG A 343 -9.07 -21.92 -13.29
CA ARG A 343 -10.39 -22.39 -13.75
C ARG A 343 -10.47 -23.02 -15.14
N GLN A 344 -9.35 -23.27 -15.81
CA GLN A 344 -9.33 -24.16 -16.98
C GLN A 344 -8.54 -25.44 -16.68
N LYS A 345 -9.15 -26.36 -15.95
CA LYS A 345 -8.99 -27.83 -16.08
C LYS A 345 -9.89 -28.53 -15.06
N ARG A 346 -11.19 -28.56 -15.34
CA ARG A 346 -11.99 -29.72 -14.93
C ARG A 346 -11.83 -30.75 -16.03
N ASP A 347 -11.02 -31.76 -15.74
CA ASP A 347 -11.23 -33.16 -16.09
C ASP A 347 -9.91 -33.93 -15.98
N SER A 348 -9.65 -34.48 -14.79
CA SER A 348 -9.01 -35.80 -14.63
C SER A 348 -8.94 -36.16 -13.16
N HIS A 349 -9.37 -37.38 -12.85
CA HIS A 349 -9.48 -37.98 -11.53
C HIS A 349 -8.21 -37.89 -10.68
N VAL A 350 -8.41 -37.66 -9.37
CA VAL A 350 -7.41 -37.83 -8.32
C VAL A 350 -7.16 -39.33 -8.11
N THR A 351 -5.91 -39.76 -8.22
CA THR A 351 -5.42 -40.95 -7.50
C THR A 351 -4.19 -40.58 -6.69
N ASP A 352 -4.22 -41.08 -5.45
CA ASP A 352 -3.24 -41.04 -4.37
C ASP A 352 -1.77 -41.23 -4.84
N GLY A 353 -0.92 -40.24 -4.57
CA GLY A 353 0.50 -40.27 -4.96
C GLY A 353 1.22 -38.92 -4.92
N ASP A 354 1.01 -38.09 -3.89
CA ASP A 354 1.61 -36.75 -3.82
C ASP A 354 2.98 -36.77 -3.10
N ARG A 355 4.06 -36.88 -3.88
CA ARG A 355 5.36 -36.28 -3.53
C ARG A 355 5.70 -35.27 -4.64
N PRO A 356 5.98 -34.00 -4.30
CA PRO A 356 6.37 -33.03 -5.31
C PRO A 356 7.77 -33.36 -5.83
N MET A 357 7.88 -33.47 -7.15
CA MET A 357 9.14 -33.68 -7.88
C MET A 357 10.02 -32.40 -7.83
N PRO A 358 11.36 -32.53 -7.86
CA PRO A 358 12.26 -31.37 -7.93
C PRO A 358 12.08 -30.59 -9.25
N PRO A 359 12.46 -29.28 -9.29
CA PRO A 359 12.29 -28.42 -10.46
C PRO A 359 13.02 -28.98 -11.70
N GLU A 360 12.40 -28.84 -12.88
CA GLU A 360 12.83 -29.48 -14.14
C GLU A 360 14.01 -28.76 -14.84
N SER A 361 14.37 -27.53 -14.44
CA SER A 361 15.49 -26.74 -14.99
C SER A 361 16.13 -25.78 -13.96
N ILE A 362 17.36 -25.30 -14.25
CA ILE A 362 18.08 -24.30 -13.42
C ILE A 362 17.29 -22.99 -13.29
N GLU A 363 16.65 -22.53 -14.37
CA GLU A 363 15.82 -21.32 -14.41
C GLU A 363 14.55 -21.48 -13.55
N SER A 364 13.94 -22.66 -13.55
CA SER A 364 12.78 -22.97 -12.70
C SER A 364 13.18 -23.05 -11.21
N ALA A 365 14.35 -23.64 -10.91
CA ALA A 365 14.90 -23.66 -9.57
C ALA A 365 15.21 -22.24 -9.05
N PHE A 366 15.76 -21.38 -9.92
CA PHE A 366 16.01 -19.98 -9.62
C PHE A 366 14.73 -19.17 -9.39
N GLY A 367 13.71 -19.32 -10.25
CA GLY A 367 12.43 -18.63 -10.09
C GLY A 367 11.73 -18.96 -8.77
N ALA A 368 11.78 -20.23 -8.35
CA ALA A 368 11.25 -20.63 -7.05
C ALA A 368 12.04 -20.03 -5.87
N LEU A 369 13.35 -19.79 -6.04
CA LEU A 369 14.20 -19.15 -5.03
C LEU A 369 13.94 -17.65 -4.92
N ALA A 370 13.82 -16.95 -6.05
CA ALA A 370 13.54 -15.51 -6.09
C ALA A 370 12.20 -15.17 -5.40
N SER A 371 11.18 -16.03 -5.54
CA SER A 371 9.88 -15.82 -4.87
C SER A 371 9.90 -15.98 -3.34
N ALA A 372 10.96 -16.53 -2.74
CA ALA A 372 10.98 -16.85 -1.32
C ALA A 372 11.09 -15.61 -0.41
N TRP A 373 11.66 -14.53 -0.93
CA TRP A 373 11.85 -13.26 -0.21
C TRP A 373 11.23 -12.08 -0.93
N ASP A 374 10.52 -12.34 -2.02
CA ASP A 374 10.02 -11.32 -2.92
C ASP A 374 9.14 -10.29 -2.17
N PRO A 375 9.59 -9.03 -2.08
CA PRO A 375 8.84 -7.97 -1.41
C PRO A 375 7.55 -7.61 -2.16
N GLU A 376 7.44 -7.84 -3.48
CA GLU A 376 6.22 -7.54 -4.25
C GLU A 376 5.05 -8.42 -3.85
N THR A 377 5.34 -9.70 -3.59
CA THR A 377 4.35 -10.69 -3.14
C THR A 377 4.23 -10.76 -1.62
N ALA A 378 4.98 -9.91 -0.90
CA ALA A 378 5.09 -9.95 0.55
C ALA A 378 5.38 -11.38 1.07
N ALA A 379 6.27 -12.10 0.39
CA ALA A 379 6.48 -13.55 0.59
C ALA A 379 6.74 -13.93 2.05
N ILE A 380 7.53 -13.12 2.77
CA ILE A 380 7.83 -13.35 4.18
C ILE A 380 6.58 -13.16 5.04
N ASN A 381 5.78 -12.13 4.80
CA ASN A 381 4.54 -11.90 5.55
C ASN A 381 3.53 -13.03 5.31
N ALA A 382 3.35 -13.47 4.06
CA ALA A 382 2.47 -14.59 3.74
C ALA A 382 2.94 -15.90 4.40
N ALA A 383 4.25 -16.15 4.44
CA ALA A 383 4.81 -17.29 5.16
C ALA A 383 4.57 -17.20 6.67
N VAL A 384 4.71 -15.99 7.25
CA VAL A 384 4.43 -15.74 8.67
C VAL A 384 2.95 -15.97 9.00
N GLU A 385 2.03 -15.41 8.21
CA GLU A 385 0.58 -15.61 8.39
C GLU A 385 0.22 -17.09 8.40
N ARG A 386 0.78 -17.85 7.46
CA ARG A 386 0.59 -19.31 7.42
C ARG A 386 1.20 -20.02 8.62
N LEU A 387 2.41 -19.64 9.03
CA LEU A 387 3.07 -20.25 10.19
C LEU A 387 2.29 -19.96 11.49
N GLU A 388 1.69 -18.78 11.61
CA GLU A 388 0.89 -18.37 12.77
C GLU A 388 -0.42 -19.17 12.92
N THR A 389 -0.91 -19.81 11.86
CA THR A 389 -2.07 -20.73 11.95
C THR A 389 -1.71 -22.15 12.37
N LEU A 390 -0.41 -22.49 12.45
CA LEU A 390 0.09 -23.84 12.72
C LEU A 390 0.55 -24.00 14.18
N SER A 391 0.50 -25.23 14.70
CA SER A 391 1.12 -25.57 15.99
C SER A 391 2.65 -25.51 15.93
N GLU A 392 3.34 -25.40 17.07
CA GLU A 392 4.82 -25.32 17.10
C GLU A 392 5.53 -26.51 16.42
N ALA A 393 4.96 -27.71 16.52
CA ALA A 393 5.49 -28.91 15.87
C ALA A 393 5.35 -28.81 14.34
N GLU A 394 4.18 -28.41 13.85
CA GLU A 394 3.90 -28.20 12.43
C GLU A 394 4.72 -27.04 11.85
N GLN A 395 4.90 -25.95 12.60
CA GLN A 395 5.80 -24.86 12.21
C GLN A 395 7.24 -25.36 12.03
N SER A 396 7.72 -26.20 12.95
CA SER A 396 9.08 -26.75 12.88
C SER A 396 9.26 -27.67 11.67
N GLU A 397 8.26 -28.51 11.37
CA GLU A 397 8.24 -29.37 10.18
C GLU A 397 8.17 -28.55 8.88
N PHE A 398 7.32 -27.51 8.86
CA PHE A 398 7.20 -26.60 7.72
C PHE A 398 8.54 -25.91 7.43
N LEU A 399 9.19 -25.34 8.45
CA LEU A 399 10.47 -24.66 8.30
C LEU A 399 11.59 -25.61 7.86
N ALA A 400 11.62 -26.83 8.40
CA ALA A 400 12.55 -27.87 7.95
C ALA A 400 12.33 -28.21 6.46
N THR A 401 11.06 -28.29 6.04
CA THR A 401 10.69 -28.52 4.63
C THR A 401 11.12 -27.37 3.73
N VAL A 402 10.91 -26.12 4.15
CA VAL A 402 11.38 -24.92 3.43
C VAL A 402 12.89 -24.98 3.23
N SER A 403 13.65 -25.19 4.32
CA SER A 403 15.11 -25.26 4.27
C SER A 403 15.61 -26.40 3.37
N GLN A 404 15.00 -27.59 3.46
CA GLN A 404 15.35 -28.73 2.64
C GLN A 404 15.09 -28.46 1.14
N ARG A 405 13.94 -27.88 0.81
CA ARG A 405 13.54 -27.57 -0.57
C ARG A 405 14.45 -26.51 -1.19
N LEU A 406 14.64 -25.38 -0.50
CA LEU A 406 15.51 -24.31 -0.99
C LEU A 406 16.95 -24.80 -1.08
N GLY A 407 17.46 -25.52 -0.08
CA GLY A 407 18.79 -26.13 -0.16
C GLY A 407 18.96 -27.09 -1.33
N ALA A 408 17.91 -27.86 -1.69
CA ALA A 408 17.94 -28.73 -2.85
C ALA A 408 17.90 -27.96 -4.18
N ALA A 409 17.19 -26.84 -4.25
CA ALA A 409 17.18 -25.96 -5.42
C ALA A 409 18.53 -25.26 -5.61
N VAL A 410 19.08 -24.65 -4.55
CA VAL A 410 20.36 -23.91 -4.60
C VAL A 410 21.53 -24.84 -4.96
N ARG A 411 21.51 -26.11 -4.52
CA ARG A 411 22.52 -27.10 -4.90
C ARG A 411 22.57 -27.40 -6.41
N GLN A 412 21.50 -27.14 -7.15
CA GLN A 412 21.44 -27.37 -8.60
C GLN A 412 21.98 -26.19 -9.40
N LEU A 413 22.12 -25.01 -8.79
CA LEU A 413 22.64 -23.82 -9.45
C LEU A 413 24.14 -23.96 -9.72
N ASP A 414 24.60 -23.44 -10.86
CA ASP A 414 26.02 -23.15 -11.05
C ASP A 414 26.45 -21.94 -10.21
N ASP A 415 27.75 -21.63 -10.22
CA ASP A 415 28.30 -20.57 -9.36
C ASP A 415 27.81 -19.17 -9.75
N GLY A 416 27.47 -18.94 -11.02
CA GLY A 416 26.92 -17.67 -11.50
C GLY A 416 25.49 -17.46 -11.01
N TRP A 417 24.63 -18.47 -11.19
CA TRP A 417 23.26 -18.44 -10.67
C TRP A 417 23.20 -18.42 -9.14
N LEU A 418 24.13 -19.10 -8.46
CA LEU A 418 24.25 -19.05 -7.00
C LEU A 418 24.60 -17.63 -6.52
N ALA A 419 25.52 -16.95 -7.19
CA ALA A 419 25.87 -15.56 -6.89
C ALA A 419 24.69 -14.62 -7.17
N ALA A 420 23.95 -14.83 -8.26
CA ALA A 420 22.72 -14.09 -8.55
C ALA A 420 21.66 -14.31 -7.46
N THR A 421 21.41 -15.55 -7.02
CA THR A 421 20.48 -15.84 -5.92
C THR A 421 20.91 -15.14 -4.63
N ALA A 422 22.21 -15.10 -4.33
CA ALA A 422 22.72 -14.39 -3.17
C ALA A 422 22.46 -12.87 -3.23
N LEU A 423 22.61 -12.26 -4.42
CA LEU A 423 22.26 -10.86 -4.67
C LEU A 423 20.77 -10.60 -4.43
N PHE A 424 19.90 -11.34 -5.11
CA PHE A 424 18.44 -11.17 -4.97
C PHE A 424 17.99 -11.40 -3.53
N MET A 425 18.48 -12.45 -2.88
CA MET A 425 18.15 -12.74 -1.48
C MET A 425 18.45 -11.55 -0.56
N VAL A 426 19.66 -11.00 -0.57
CA VAL A 426 19.98 -9.90 0.36
C VAL A 426 19.26 -8.61 -0.02
N ASP A 427 19.08 -8.37 -1.32
CA ASP A 427 18.39 -7.19 -1.80
C ASP A 427 16.90 -7.19 -1.48
N ASP A 428 16.24 -8.34 -1.67
CA ASP A 428 14.81 -8.54 -1.39
C ASP A 428 14.52 -8.58 0.10
N LEU A 429 15.43 -9.14 0.91
CA LEU A 429 15.38 -9.00 2.37
C LEU A 429 15.44 -7.52 2.78
N TYR A 430 16.33 -6.73 2.17
CA TYR A 430 16.43 -5.30 2.48
C TYR A 430 15.20 -4.51 2.04
N LYS A 431 14.70 -4.75 0.82
CA LYS A 431 13.44 -4.17 0.31
C LYS A 431 12.27 -4.54 1.20
N SER A 432 12.18 -5.79 1.66
CA SER A 432 11.14 -6.23 2.60
C SER A 432 11.15 -5.44 3.91
N CYS A 433 12.34 -5.08 4.42
CA CYS A 433 12.46 -4.23 5.62
C CYS A 433 11.80 -2.86 5.43
N VAL A 434 11.93 -2.29 4.24
CA VAL A 434 11.42 -0.93 3.92
C VAL A 434 9.97 -0.97 3.45
N HIS A 435 9.51 -2.07 2.85
CA HIS A 435 8.15 -2.24 2.34
C HIS A 435 7.20 -2.96 3.32
N GLY A 436 7.48 -2.90 4.63
CA GLY A 436 6.51 -3.28 5.65
C GLY A 436 6.49 -4.77 6.03
N ILE A 437 7.66 -5.41 6.11
CA ILE A 437 7.79 -6.71 6.77
C ILE A 437 7.22 -6.66 8.20
N ARG A 438 6.33 -7.60 8.55
CA ARG A 438 5.83 -7.79 9.91
C ARG A 438 6.86 -8.57 10.70
N TRP A 439 7.89 -7.88 11.20
CA TRP A 439 9.00 -8.54 11.89
C TRP A 439 8.55 -9.19 13.21
N SER A 440 8.89 -10.46 13.38
CA SER A 440 8.55 -11.28 14.54
C SER A 440 9.55 -12.43 14.70
N ILE A 441 9.51 -13.15 15.82
CA ILE A 441 10.30 -14.37 16.02
C ILE A 441 10.01 -15.40 14.91
N THR A 442 8.75 -15.51 14.49
CA THR A 442 8.31 -16.38 13.40
C THR A 442 8.93 -15.96 12.06
N ALA A 443 8.94 -14.66 11.76
CA ALA A 443 9.60 -14.13 10.56
C ALA A 443 11.11 -14.44 10.57
N GLY A 444 11.77 -14.25 11.72
CA GLY A 444 13.18 -14.59 11.88
C GLY A 444 13.48 -16.07 11.65
N ARG A 445 12.61 -16.98 12.14
CA ARG A 445 12.73 -18.43 11.90
C ARG A 445 12.57 -18.78 10.41
N TYR A 446 11.63 -18.14 9.72
CA TYR A 446 11.43 -18.32 8.28
C TYR A 446 12.64 -17.82 7.47
N VAL A 447 13.12 -16.60 7.75
CA VAL A 447 14.32 -16.03 7.10
C VAL A 447 15.54 -16.92 7.35
N SER A 448 15.72 -17.41 8.58
CA SER A 448 16.81 -18.33 8.92
C SER A 448 16.74 -19.64 8.14
N ALA A 449 15.55 -20.25 8.05
CA ALA A 449 15.35 -21.50 7.32
C ALA A 449 15.56 -21.34 5.80
N SER A 450 15.18 -20.18 5.25
CA SER A 450 15.25 -19.87 3.82
C SER A 450 16.60 -19.32 3.41
N ALA A 451 16.95 -18.09 3.81
CA ALA A 451 18.19 -17.41 3.44
C ALA A 451 19.43 -18.16 3.94
N GLY A 452 19.33 -18.78 5.12
CA GLY A 452 20.40 -19.62 5.67
C GLY A 452 20.77 -20.81 4.78
N ALA A 453 19.83 -21.34 3.98
CA ALA A 453 20.13 -22.42 3.03
C ALA A 453 21.05 -21.94 1.89
N VAL A 454 20.89 -20.69 1.43
CA VAL A 454 21.76 -20.07 0.42
C VAL A 454 23.15 -19.83 0.99
N LEU A 455 23.24 -19.23 2.18
CA LEU A 455 24.53 -18.98 2.84
C LEU A 455 25.29 -20.28 3.14
N HIS A 456 24.58 -21.32 3.56
CA HIS A 456 25.17 -22.64 3.77
C HIS A 456 25.80 -23.19 2.49
N GLU A 457 25.10 -23.09 1.35
CA GLU A 457 25.61 -23.58 0.08
C GLU A 457 26.79 -22.74 -0.45
N LEU A 458 26.76 -21.42 -0.27
CA LEU A 458 27.91 -20.54 -0.54
C LEU A 458 29.13 -20.99 0.26
N THR A 459 28.99 -21.14 1.58
CA THR A 459 30.07 -21.62 2.46
C THR A 459 30.59 -22.99 2.01
N ARG A 460 29.68 -23.91 1.67
CA ARG A 460 30.03 -25.27 1.22
C ARG A 460 30.88 -25.25 -0.05
N ARG A 461 30.65 -24.31 -0.96
CA ARG A 461 31.44 -24.10 -2.19
C ARG A 461 32.66 -23.22 -1.99
N GLY A 462 32.93 -22.77 -0.78
CA GLY A 462 34.07 -21.93 -0.44
C GLY A 462 33.86 -20.44 -0.71
N TYR A 463 32.62 -20.01 -0.98
CA TYR A 463 32.26 -18.60 -1.15
C TYR A 463 31.92 -17.92 0.18
N VAL A 464 32.20 -16.62 0.27
CA VAL A 464 31.75 -15.72 1.35
C VAL A 464 30.99 -14.54 0.74
N LEU A 465 29.95 -14.09 1.43
CA LEU A 465 29.08 -12.99 1.00
C LEU A 465 29.28 -11.79 1.92
N HIS A 466 29.60 -10.64 1.34
CA HIS A 466 29.70 -9.37 2.04
C HIS A 466 28.68 -8.39 1.44
N VAL A 467 27.73 -7.95 2.25
CA VAL A 467 26.74 -6.94 1.88
C VAL A 467 27.22 -5.60 2.42
N VAL A 468 27.20 -4.56 1.59
CA VAL A 468 27.56 -3.19 1.99
C VAL A 468 26.41 -2.28 1.56
N ILE A 469 25.72 -1.70 2.52
CA ILE A 469 24.65 -0.73 2.27
C ILE A 469 25.13 0.64 2.66
N ASP A 470 24.96 1.59 1.73
CA ASP A 470 25.36 2.99 1.88
C ASP A 470 24.21 3.89 1.45
N ASN A 471 23.30 4.21 2.37
CA ASN A 471 22.11 4.99 2.05
C ASN A 471 21.98 6.20 2.97
N THR A 472 21.62 7.34 2.40
CA THR A 472 21.24 8.53 3.16
C THR A 472 19.80 8.39 3.66
N ARG A 473 19.56 8.70 4.94
CA ARG A 473 18.23 8.60 5.58
C ARG A 473 17.97 9.83 6.45
N SER A 474 16.69 10.20 6.55
CA SER A 474 16.25 11.20 7.53
C SER A 474 16.52 10.72 8.96
N ALA A 475 16.83 11.65 9.87
CA ALA A 475 17.03 11.37 11.29
C ALA A 475 15.84 10.63 11.94
N VAL A 476 14.61 10.85 11.45
CA VAL A 476 13.39 10.26 11.99
C VAL A 476 13.30 8.75 11.73
N THR A 477 13.75 8.31 10.56
CA THR A 477 13.56 6.91 10.11
C THR A 477 14.84 6.07 10.17
N GLN A 478 16.00 6.71 10.37
CA GLN A 478 17.31 6.09 10.31
C GLN A 478 17.47 4.94 11.32
N LEU A 479 17.17 5.18 12.60
CA LEU A 479 17.38 4.20 13.67
C LEU A 479 16.40 3.02 13.58
N GLU A 480 15.13 3.29 13.29
CA GLU A 480 14.12 2.23 13.09
C GLU A 480 14.50 1.32 11.91
N THR A 481 14.93 1.91 10.79
CA THR A 481 15.40 1.13 9.63
C THR A 481 16.64 0.32 9.98
N LEU A 482 17.59 0.91 10.72
CA LEU A 482 18.81 0.25 11.16
C LEU A 482 18.50 -0.99 12.01
N GLU A 483 17.57 -0.87 12.96
CA GLU A 483 17.16 -1.95 13.84
C GLU A 483 16.51 -3.10 13.05
N VAL A 484 15.53 -2.82 12.20
CA VAL A 484 14.82 -3.85 11.42
C VAL A 484 15.78 -4.57 10.46
N VAL A 485 16.60 -3.82 9.72
CA VAL A 485 17.53 -4.40 8.73
C VAL A 485 18.61 -5.23 9.41
N SER A 486 19.12 -4.77 10.55
CA SER A 486 20.13 -5.51 11.32
C SER A 486 19.58 -6.86 11.80
N THR A 487 18.37 -6.88 12.35
CA THR A 487 17.75 -8.11 12.86
C THR A 487 17.41 -9.10 11.74
N VAL A 488 16.97 -8.62 10.57
CA VAL A 488 16.71 -9.44 9.38
C VAL A 488 17.99 -10.11 8.86
N TYR A 489 19.08 -9.36 8.71
CA TYR A 489 20.34 -9.93 8.25
C TYR A 489 21.00 -10.85 9.26
N LEU A 490 20.88 -10.56 10.57
CA LEU A 490 21.29 -11.49 11.62
C LEU A 490 20.52 -12.82 11.51
N ALA A 491 19.20 -12.76 11.31
CA ALA A 491 18.38 -13.95 11.15
C ALA A 491 18.75 -14.75 9.88
N ALA A 492 19.13 -14.08 8.79
CA ALA A 492 19.63 -14.72 7.58
C ALA A 492 20.97 -15.45 7.78
N GLY A 493 21.73 -15.10 8.83
CA GLY A 493 23.03 -15.69 9.17
C GLY A 493 24.24 -14.81 8.86
N LEU A 494 24.02 -13.52 8.56
CA LEU A 494 25.10 -12.54 8.35
C LEU A 494 25.57 -11.96 9.68
N MET A 495 26.88 -11.73 9.82
CA MET A 495 27.40 -10.85 10.86
C MET A 495 27.13 -9.40 10.49
N VAL A 496 26.38 -8.67 11.32
CA VAL A 496 26.02 -7.29 11.01
C VAL A 496 26.90 -6.32 11.79
N THR A 497 27.41 -5.29 11.12
CA THR A 497 28.12 -4.17 11.72
C THR A 497 27.87 -2.90 10.92
N GLY A 498 28.22 -1.74 11.46
CA GLY A 498 27.99 -0.46 10.80
C GLY A 498 28.34 0.70 11.74
N PRO A 499 28.72 1.88 11.23
CA PRO A 499 29.14 3.00 12.08
C PRO A 499 28.08 3.38 13.11
N GLN A 500 26.82 3.51 12.68
CA GLN A 500 25.69 3.89 13.52
C GLN A 500 25.30 2.77 14.50
N LEU A 501 25.40 1.50 14.09
CA LEU A 501 25.18 0.37 15.00
C LEU A 501 26.23 0.32 16.11
N MET A 502 27.50 0.49 15.76
CA MET A 502 28.58 0.48 16.75
C MET A 502 28.57 1.73 17.63
N ALA A 503 28.11 2.86 17.11
CA ALA A 503 27.84 4.04 17.93
C ALA A 503 26.78 3.75 18.99
N LEU A 504 25.66 3.08 18.64
CA LEU A 504 24.64 2.68 19.62
C LEU A 504 25.20 1.74 20.70
N GLU A 505 26.03 0.76 20.34
CA GLU A 505 26.69 -0.15 21.29
C GLU A 505 27.65 0.59 22.24
N LEU A 506 28.39 1.57 21.73
CA LEU A 506 29.30 2.41 22.54
C LEU A 506 28.50 3.32 23.49
N MET A 507 27.42 3.92 23.01
CA MET A 507 26.49 4.72 23.82
C MET A 507 25.91 3.89 24.96
N GLU A 508 25.48 2.66 24.69
CA GLU A 508 25.00 1.74 25.72
C GLU A 508 26.06 1.44 26.78
N ARG A 509 27.31 1.19 26.34
CA ARG A 509 28.43 0.95 27.25
C ARG A 509 28.74 2.15 28.13
N ASP A 510 28.59 3.36 27.60
CA ASP A 510 28.83 4.61 28.32
C ASP A 510 27.63 5.05 29.19
N ASN A 511 26.54 4.28 29.20
CA ASN A 511 25.26 4.61 29.85
C ASN A 511 24.64 5.93 29.36
N GLU A 512 24.82 6.26 28.08
CA GLU A 512 24.17 7.39 27.44
C GLU A 512 22.65 7.15 27.39
N GLN A 513 21.87 8.11 27.87
CA GLN A 513 20.41 7.97 27.98
C GLN A 513 19.67 8.48 26.75
N GLU A 514 20.27 9.39 25.99
CA GLU A 514 19.71 9.94 24.76
C GLU A 514 20.05 9.06 23.56
N ARG A 515 19.05 8.46 22.91
CA ARG A 515 19.19 7.62 21.71
C ARG A 515 18.59 8.28 20.47
N ASP A 516 19.04 9.49 20.17
CA ASP A 516 18.65 10.21 18.96
C ASP A 516 19.81 10.31 17.96
N ALA A 517 19.47 10.77 16.74
CA ALA A 517 20.43 10.94 15.66
C ALA A 517 21.61 11.87 16.02
N ALA A 518 21.37 12.89 16.87
CA ALA A 518 22.40 13.83 17.28
C ALA A 518 23.38 13.20 18.28
N ALA A 519 22.89 12.38 19.20
CA ALA A 519 23.71 11.59 20.12
C ALA A 519 24.54 10.54 19.38
N VAL A 520 23.94 9.84 18.41
CA VAL A 520 24.65 8.87 17.53
C VAL A 520 25.75 9.57 16.72
N ALA A 521 25.50 10.78 16.23
CA ALA A 521 26.50 11.57 15.50
C ALA A 521 27.75 11.88 16.36
N ARG A 522 27.63 12.02 17.69
CA ARG A 522 28.78 12.22 18.59
C ARG A 522 29.74 11.03 18.61
N TYR A 523 29.21 9.83 18.43
CA TYR A 523 29.97 8.58 18.42
C TYR A 523 30.39 8.14 17.01
N ARG A 524 30.15 8.97 15.98
CA ARG A 524 30.31 8.61 14.56
C ARG A 524 31.71 8.08 14.23
N GLU A 525 32.78 8.76 14.63
CA GLU A 525 34.15 8.35 14.32
C GLU A 525 34.56 7.06 15.05
N GLU A 526 34.23 6.94 16.34
CA GLU A 526 34.56 5.76 17.15
C GLU A 526 33.74 4.55 16.71
N GLY A 527 32.44 4.73 16.45
CA GLY A 527 31.57 3.72 15.88
C GLY A 527 32.08 3.23 14.52
N HIS A 528 32.51 4.15 13.65
CA HIS A 528 33.13 3.78 12.37
C HIS A 528 34.43 2.97 12.55
N HIS A 529 35.29 3.36 13.50
CA HIS A 529 36.51 2.62 13.81
C HIS A 529 36.21 1.18 14.27
N VAL A 530 35.26 1.02 15.20
CA VAL A 530 34.83 -0.30 15.69
C VAL A 530 34.20 -1.13 14.56
N ALA A 531 33.36 -0.53 13.73
CA ALA A 531 32.76 -1.19 12.58
C ALA A 531 33.83 -1.71 11.61
N ASN A 532 34.86 -0.90 11.34
CA ASN A 532 35.98 -1.29 10.48
C ASN A 532 36.81 -2.43 11.09
N MET A 533 37.00 -2.47 12.42
CA MET A 533 37.65 -3.61 13.07
C MET A 533 36.83 -4.90 12.95
N MET A 534 35.51 -4.79 13.13
CA MET A 534 34.57 -5.92 13.05
C MET A 534 34.47 -6.49 11.63
N ILE A 535 34.34 -5.62 10.62
CA ILE A 535 34.28 -6.06 9.22
C ILE A 535 35.60 -6.65 8.75
N ALA A 536 36.74 -6.05 9.12
CA ALA A 536 38.07 -6.60 8.82
C ALA A 536 38.27 -7.97 9.46
N ARG A 537 37.70 -8.21 10.65
CA ARG A 537 37.69 -9.53 11.28
C ARG A 537 36.84 -10.53 10.49
N CYS A 538 35.65 -10.14 10.06
CA CYS A 538 34.79 -10.99 9.22
C CYS A 538 35.50 -11.39 7.91
N HIS A 539 36.22 -10.46 7.27
CA HIS A 539 37.02 -10.74 6.07
C HIS A 539 38.11 -11.78 6.33
N ARG A 540 38.89 -11.62 7.42
CA ARG A 540 39.94 -12.60 7.79
C ARG A 540 39.38 -13.97 8.13
N GLU A 541 38.25 -14.02 8.82
CA GLU A 541 37.59 -15.27 9.24
C GLU A 541 36.70 -15.88 8.14
N ARG A 542 36.60 -15.25 6.96
CA ARG A 542 35.70 -15.63 5.86
C ARG A 542 34.25 -15.84 6.31
N ARG A 543 33.75 -14.94 7.16
CA ARG A 543 32.36 -14.97 7.66
C ARG A 543 31.48 -14.08 6.79
N HIS A 544 30.29 -14.57 6.45
CA HIS A 544 29.27 -13.76 5.81
C HIS A 544 28.96 -12.53 6.66
N SER A 545 28.89 -11.35 6.05
CA SER A 545 28.71 -10.10 6.80
C SER A 545 27.88 -9.06 6.06
N ALA A 546 27.23 -8.18 6.82
CA ALA A 546 26.57 -6.98 6.32
C ALA A 546 27.15 -5.74 7.01
N TYR A 547 27.61 -4.78 6.24
CA TYR A 547 28.06 -3.46 6.68
C TYR A 547 26.96 -2.44 6.36
N LEU A 548 26.30 -1.91 7.39
CA LEU A 548 25.20 -0.96 7.26
C LEU A 548 25.70 0.46 7.55
N ASN A 549 25.82 1.27 6.51
CA ASN A 549 26.02 2.71 6.62
C ASN A 549 24.71 3.43 6.24
N PHE A 550 23.95 3.84 7.27
CA PHE A 550 22.81 4.71 7.08
C PHE A 550 23.21 6.11 7.53
N ASP A 551 23.79 6.91 6.65
CA ASP A 551 24.17 8.28 6.99
C ASP A 551 22.94 9.19 7.11
N LEU A 552 23.08 10.28 7.88
CA LEU A 552 22.04 11.30 7.97
C LEU A 552 21.98 12.10 6.66
N ASP A 553 20.79 12.56 6.30
CA ASP A 553 20.58 13.57 5.25
C ASP A 553 20.99 14.97 5.75
N ASP A 554 22.24 15.08 6.19
CA ASP A 554 22.91 16.33 6.49
C ASP A 554 24.08 16.52 5.51
N ASP A 555 24.47 17.76 5.23
CA ASP A 555 25.53 18.09 4.26
C ASP A 555 26.94 17.63 4.69
N THR A 556 27.07 16.68 5.61
CA THR A 556 28.37 16.15 6.03
C THR A 556 28.85 15.07 5.06
N THR A 557 30.15 15.11 4.75
CA THR A 557 30.79 14.06 3.95
C THR A 557 30.65 12.70 4.64
N GLY A 558 30.08 11.72 3.92
CA GLY A 558 29.94 10.34 4.37
C GLY A 558 31.28 9.67 4.71
N LEU A 559 31.22 8.63 5.53
CA LEU A 559 32.41 7.89 5.97
C LEU A 559 32.97 7.00 4.85
N ALA A 560 34.30 6.84 4.81
CA ALA A 560 34.95 6.01 3.79
C ALA A 560 34.61 4.52 3.96
N LEU A 561 34.26 3.84 2.87
CA LEU A 561 33.87 2.41 2.88
C LEU A 561 35.01 1.47 2.46
N ASP A 562 36.25 1.96 2.43
CA ASP A 562 37.42 1.27 1.89
C ASP A 562 37.61 -0.14 2.47
N VAL A 563 37.43 -0.28 3.79
CA VAL A 563 37.58 -1.57 4.47
C VAL A 563 36.46 -2.52 4.08
N ALA A 564 35.20 -2.04 4.08
CA ALA A 564 34.02 -2.86 3.78
C ALA A 564 34.03 -3.36 2.33
N LEU A 565 34.48 -2.53 1.39
CA LEU A 565 34.55 -2.87 -0.03
C LEU A 565 35.87 -3.53 -0.45
N SER A 566 36.86 -3.65 0.45
CA SER A 566 38.20 -4.19 0.16
C SER A 566 38.22 -5.62 -0.42
N GLN A 567 37.13 -6.38 -0.25
CA GLN A 567 37.02 -7.76 -0.74
C GLN A 567 36.42 -7.88 -2.14
N ALA A 568 36.08 -6.79 -2.83
CA ALA A 568 35.41 -6.81 -4.13
C ALA A 568 36.16 -7.56 -5.25
N SER A 569 37.46 -7.84 -5.07
CA SER A 569 38.26 -8.64 -6.01
C SER A 569 38.94 -9.85 -5.36
N ALA A 570 38.53 -10.22 -4.14
CA ALA A 570 39.11 -11.33 -3.42
C ALA A 570 38.58 -12.69 -3.92
N THR A 571 39.45 -13.70 -3.93
CA THR A 571 39.07 -15.05 -4.33
C THR A 571 37.96 -15.60 -3.43
N GLY A 572 36.89 -16.06 -4.08
CA GLY A 572 35.72 -16.62 -3.41
C GLY A 572 34.96 -15.61 -2.55
N ALA A 573 35.11 -14.30 -2.77
CA ALA A 573 34.28 -13.28 -2.14
C ALA A 573 33.25 -12.75 -3.15
N ILE A 574 31.99 -12.70 -2.73
CA ILE A 574 30.91 -12.01 -3.42
C ILE A 574 30.61 -10.75 -2.60
N VAL A 575 30.70 -9.58 -3.23
CA VAL A 575 30.39 -8.30 -2.55
C VAL A 575 29.18 -7.69 -3.21
N VAL A 576 28.10 -7.51 -2.44
CA VAL A 576 26.91 -6.79 -2.87
C VAL A 576 27.00 -5.38 -2.31
N PHE A 577 27.03 -4.37 -3.19
CA PHE A 577 27.07 -2.97 -2.82
C PHE A 577 25.77 -2.28 -3.22
N ARG A 578 25.15 -1.61 -2.26
CA ARG A 578 23.89 -0.92 -2.48
C ARG A 578 23.96 0.52 -1.96
N ASN A 579 23.95 1.46 -2.88
CA ASN A 579 23.92 2.89 -2.58
C ASN A 579 22.63 3.61 -2.97
N GLN A 580 21.67 2.88 -3.54
CA GLN A 580 20.33 3.39 -3.84
C GLN A 580 19.34 2.99 -2.74
N PRO A 581 18.34 3.83 -2.43
CA PRO A 581 17.23 3.45 -1.57
C PRO A 581 16.57 2.15 -2.07
N PRO A 582 16.18 1.20 -1.20
CA PRO A 582 15.62 -0.10 -1.55
C PRO A 582 14.14 -0.01 -1.94
N ILE A 583 13.86 0.76 -2.99
CA ILE A 583 12.54 0.82 -3.64
C ILE A 583 12.42 -0.27 -4.70
N MET A 584 11.21 -0.69 -5.05
CA MET A 584 11.01 -1.66 -6.13
C MET A 584 11.62 -1.17 -7.45
N GLY A 585 12.29 -2.06 -8.19
CA GLY A 585 13.01 -1.72 -9.43
C GLY A 585 14.37 -1.02 -9.27
N SER A 586 14.77 -0.61 -8.06
CA SER A 586 16.10 -0.06 -7.83
C SER A 586 17.19 -1.13 -7.80
N MET A 587 18.40 -0.76 -8.22
CA MET A 587 19.49 -1.70 -8.46
C MET A 587 20.49 -1.78 -7.30
N ALA A 588 21.04 -2.97 -7.10
CA ALA A 588 22.24 -3.19 -6.31
C ALA A 588 23.37 -3.66 -7.24
N GLN A 589 24.61 -3.32 -6.88
CA GLN A 589 25.80 -3.72 -7.60
C GLN A 589 26.37 -5.00 -6.99
N ILE A 590 26.98 -5.85 -7.81
CA ILE A 590 27.65 -7.06 -7.36
C ILE A 590 29.07 -7.11 -7.93
N ALA A 591 30.04 -7.40 -7.06
CA ALA A 591 31.38 -7.79 -7.43
C ALA A 591 31.53 -9.30 -7.24
N LEU A 592 31.89 -9.99 -8.32
CA LEU A 592 32.03 -11.43 -8.36
C LEU A 592 33.48 -11.87 -8.16
N PRO A 593 33.71 -13.06 -7.59
CA PRO A 593 35.05 -13.62 -7.49
C PRO A 593 35.60 -13.96 -8.89
N PRO A 594 36.94 -13.96 -9.06
CA PRO A 594 37.55 -14.28 -10.34
C PRO A 594 37.09 -15.65 -10.89
N GLY A 595 36.63 -15.66 -12.14
CA GLY A 595 36.18 -16.89 -12.83
C GLY A 595 34.69 -17.22 -12.67
N VAL A 596 33.92 -16.40 -11.94
CA VAL A 596 32.46 -16.49 -11.87
C VAL A 596 31.86 -15.37 -12.72
N GLU A 597 30.89 -15.71 -13.57
CA GLU A 597 30.16 -14.77 -14.43
C GLU A 597 28.67 -14.83 -14.11
N MET A 598 27.99 -13.68 -14.17
CA MET A 598 26.53 -13.65 -14.02
C MET A 598 25.85 -14.36 -15.20
N PRO A 599 24.67 -14.96 -15.00
CA PRO A 599 23.85 -15.47 -16.09
C PRO A 599 23.50 -14.37 -17.10
N THR A 600 23.46 -14.73 -18.39
CA THR A 600 23.08 -13.80 -19.46
C THR A 600 21.60 -13.43 -19.35
N GLY A 601 21.28 -12.12 -19.39
CA GLY A 601 19.90 -11.61 -19.29
C GLY A 601 19.47 -11.10 -17.91
N THR A 602 20.32 -11.23 -16.89
CA THR A 602 20.16 -10.60 -15.56
C THR A 602 21.02 -9.34 -15.47
N VAL A 603 20.45 -8.17 -15.78
CA VAL A 603 20.97 -6.84 -15.43
C VAL A 603 19.83 -6.00 -14.89
#